data_AF-A0A2D7EZA1-F1
#
_entry.id   AF-A0A2D7EZA1-F1
#
_cell.length_a   1.000
_cell.length_b   1.000
_cell.length_c   1.000
_cell.angle_alpha   90.00
_cell.angle_beta   90.00
_cell.angle_gamma   90.00
#
_symmetry.space_group_name_H-M   'P 1'
#
loop_
_entity.id
_entity.type
_entity.pdbx_description
1 polymer ?
#
loop_
_entity_poly.entity_id
_entity_poly.type
_entity_poly.pdbx_seq_one_letter_code
_entity_poly.pdbx_strand_id
1 'polypeptide(L)'
;MGQVAALIRVALHSLRYRISGATLTILAVGLSIFVLLGVEHVRQEARSGFASTVSGVDLIVGAKTGDINLLLLSVFRIGNATANIKWESVEHIEDQEDVSWLVPISLGDSHKNFRVVGTTVDFFSRYQYGRKQSLVFRDGTNFEDQTEVVLGASVASQLAYKLGDSLVLSHGMADTSFTHHDQLPLKVSGIIARTGTPVDNALFVSLEAIETIHADEEYHDNHESDHHDDEEHHGNHESDHHDDEEHHGNHESDHHDDEEHHSNHVSAQKDHDHPPIGTVTAVLVGLDSPISSLKMQRWINEYQGEALLAILPGVALSKMWELLGGVEDILRAISILVFISSLLGLNAMLLASMRERKVEIEILRSIGAPSLFIFGLLVFESLLIVTIGIVIAVLGLLFAIMLTNDILATELGVILSSKIFYDSSFVALGLIYLSAIILSLAPAWQAYTLSRSLGMK
;
A
#
# COMPACT_ATOMS: atom_id res chain seq x y z
N MET A 1 -54.24 0.32 -8.14
CA MET A 1 -53.23 -0.19 -9.11
C MET A 1 -53.29 0.48 -10.48
N GLY A 2 -54.47 0.82 -11.04
CA GLY A 2 -54.58 1.41 -12.39
C GLY A 2 -53.85 2.75 -12.60
N GLN A 3 -53.90 3.67 -11.64
CA GLN A 3 -53.25 4.99 -11.75
C GLN A 3 -51.72 4.90 -11.76
N VAL A 4 -51.13 4.03 -10.95
CA VAL A 4 -49.67 3.80 -10.91
C VAL A 4 -49.18 3.17 -12.22
N ALA A 5 -49.91 2.17 -12.74
CA ALA A 5 -49.58 1.54 -14.02
C ALA A 5 -49.73 2.50 -15.22
N ALA A 6 -50.67 3.45 -15.14
CA ALA A 6 -50.80 4.52 -16.13
C ALA A 6 -49.61 5.49 -16.05
N LEU A 7 -49.23 5.91 -14.84
CA LEU A 7 -48.10 6.80 -14.60
C LEU A 7 -46.80 6.23 -15.15
N ILE A 8 -46.51 4.95 -14.87
CA ILE A 8 -45.33 4.24 -15.40
C ILE A 8 -45.33 4.21 -16.94
N ARG A 9 -46.47 3.85 -17.55
CA ARG A 9 -46.59 3.75 -19.01
C ARG A 9 -46.42 5.10 -19.71
N VAL A 10 -47.03 6.15 -19.16
CA VAL A 10 -46.94 7.51 -19.70
C VAL A 10 -45.51 8.04 -19.53
N ALA A 11 -44.88 7.83 -18.38
CA ALA A 11 -43.49 8.24 -18.16
C ALA A 11 -42.52 7.56 -19.14
N LEU A 12 -42.65 6.25 -19.36
CA LEU A 12 -41.83 5.51 -20.33
C LEU A 12 -42.04 5.99 -21.78
N HIS A 13 -43.27 6.29 -22.17
CA HIS A 13 -43.54 6.84 -23.51
C HIS A 13 -42.98 8.24 -23.67
N SER A 14 -43.09 9.08 -22.62
CA SER A 14 -42.51 10.42 -22.62
C SER A 14 -40.99 10.39 -22.77
N LEU A 15 -40.31 9.47 -22.08
CA LEU A 15 -38.87 9.24 -22.21
C LEU A 15 -38.48 8.85 -23.64
N ARG A 16 -39.22 7.92 -24.25
CA ARG A 16 -38.97 7.44 -25.62
C ARG A 16 -39.15 8.53 -26.66
N TYR A 17 -40.15 9.39 -26.51
CA TYR A 17 -40.37 10.51 -27.41
C TYR A 17 -39.23 11.54 -27.35
N ARG A 18 -38.52 11.60 -26.21
CA ARG A 18 -37.42 12.55 -25.93
C ARG A 18 -36.09 11.83 -25.78
N ILE A 19 -35.85 10.82 -26.61
CA ILE A 19 -34.73 9.89 -26.45
C ILE A 19 -33.37 10.59 -26.45
N SER A 20 -33.17 11.66 -27.23
CA SER A 20 -31.89 12.37 -27.29
C SER A 20 -31.54 13.03 -25.96
N GLY A 21 -32.43 13.88 -25.44
CA GLY A 21 -32.25 14.54 -24.14
C GLY A 21 -32.21 13.55 -22.99
N ALA A 22 -33.11 12.56 -22.99
CA ALA A 22 -33.14 11.52 -21.96
C ALA A 22 -31.88 10.66 -21.93
N THR A 23 -31.38 10.21 -23.09
CA THR A 23 -30.16 9.40 -23.15
C THR A 23 -28.94 10.19 -22.68
N LEU A 24 -28.80 11.45 -23.11
CA LEU A 24 -27.70 12.30 -22.66
C LEU A 24 -27.72 12.51 -21.14
N THR A 25 -28.89 12.78 -20.56
CA THR A 25 -29.04 12.92 -19.11
C THR A 25 -28.78 11.62 -18.37
N ILE A 26 -29.29 10.49 -18.86
CA ILE A 26 -29.04 9.17 -18.29
C ILE A 26 -27.54 8.85 -18.29
N LEU A 27 -26.82 9.12 -19.40
CA LEU A 27 -25.37 8.91 -19.48
C LEU A 27 -24.60 9.86 -18.57
N ALA A 28 -24.98 11.15 -18.49
CA ALA A 28 -24.33 12.11 -17.61
C ALA A 28 -24.52 11.76 -16.13
N VAL A 29 -25.74 11.40 -15.72
CA VAL A 29 -26.04 10.95 -14.35
C VAL A 29 -25.37 9.60 -14.08
N GLY A 30 -25.41 8.67 -15.03
CA GLY A 30 -24.75 7.37 -14.90
C GLY A 30 -23.23 7.49 -14.74
N LEU A 31 -22.57 8.30 -15.57
CA LEU A 31 -21.13 8.56 -15.46
C LEU A 31 -20.77 9.19 -14.12
N SER A 32 -21.57 10.17 -13.69
CA SER A 32 -21.40 10.83 -12.40
C SER A 32 -21.49 9.86 -11.22
N ILE A 33 -22.51 9.00 -11.21
CA ILE A 33 -22.69 7.96 -10.18
C ILE A 33 -21.60 6.89 -10.28
N PHE A 34 -21.16 6.54 -11.49
CA PHE A 34 -20.02 5.65 -11.71
C PHE A 34 -18.75 6.20 -11.08
N VAL A 35 -18.44 7.48 -11.27
CA VAL A 35 -17.27 8.12 -10.65
C VAL A 35 -17.41 8.12 -9.12
N LEU A 36 -18.59 8.48 -8.60
CA LEU A 36 -18.84 8.51 -7.16
C LEU A 36 -18.66 7.12 -6.51
N LEU A 37 -19.29 6.08 -7.07
CA LEU A 37 -19.18 4.72 -6.56
C LEU A 37 -17.80 4.11 -6.82
N GLY A 38 -17.17 4.42 -7.96
CA GLY A 38 -15.84 3.95 -8.32
C GLY A 38 -14.76 4.49 -7.39
N VAL A 39 -14.78 5.79 -7.09
CA VAL A 39 -13.88 6.41 -6.11
C VAL A 39 -14.05 5.79 -4.73
N GLU A 40 -15.30 5.61 -4.27
CA GLU A 40 -15.58 4.96 -2.99
C GLU A 40 -15.05 3.52 -2.97
N HIS A 41 -15.29 2.75 -4.04
CA HIS A 41 -14.86 1.37 -4.13
C HIS A 41 -13.33 1.23 -4.13
N VAL A 42 -12.63 1.97 -5.00
CA VAL A 42 -11.17 1.98 -5.05
C VAL A 42 -10.58 2.36 -3.70
N ARG A 43 -11.16 3.36 -3.03
CA ARG A 43 -10.74 3.78 -1.69
C ARG A 43 -10.89 2.66 -0.66
N GLN A 44 -12.05 2.00 -0.61
CA GLN A 44 -12.31 0.93 0.35
C GLN A 44 -11.43 -0.29 0.10
N GLU A 45 -11.26 -0.69 -1.16
CA GLU A 45 -10.39 -1.82 -1.52
C GLU A 45 -8.91 -1.48 -1.26
N ALA A 46 -8.45 -0.26 -1.56
CA ALA A 46 -7.09 0.15 -1.24
C ALA A 46 -6.85 0.19 0.29
N ARG A 47 -7.81 0.72 1.07
CA ARG A 47 -7.73 0.71 2.54
C ARG A 47 -7.74 -0.70 3.10
N SER A 48 -8.61 -1.56 2.59
CA SER A 48 -8.73 -2.96 3.03
C SER A 48 -7.49 -3.76 2.64
N GLY A 49 -6.98 -3.60 1.41
CA GLY A 49 -5.75 -4.22 0.92
C GLY A 49 -4.57 -3.85 1.81
N PHE A 50 -4.43 -2.56 2.09
CA PHE A 50 -3.41 -2.03 3.00
C PHE A 50 -3.53 -2.64 4.41
N ALA A 51 -4.73 -2.60 5.01
CA ALA A 51 -5.01 -3.17 6.32
C ALA A 51 -4.84 -4.71 6.37
N SER A 52 -4.97 -5.39 5.24
CA SER A 52 -4.84 -6.85 5.10
C SER A 52 -3.40 -7.33 4.92
N THR A 53 -2.42 -6.42 4.91
CA THR A 53 -1.03 -6.78 4.62
C THR A 53 -0.43 -7.72 5.67
N VAL A 54 -0.68 -7.45 6.96
CA VAL A 54 -0.16 -8.25 8.07
C VAL A 54 -1.29 -8.57 9.04
N SER A 55 -1.37 -9.84 9.44
CA SER A 55 -2.30 -10.38 10.41
C SER A 55 -1.55 -11.31 11.36
N GLY A 56 -2.07 -11.53 12.57
CA GLY A 56 -1.47 -12.44 13.55
C GLY A 56 -0.20 -11.92 14.24
N VAL A 57 0.43 -10.84 13.74
CA VAL A 57 1.49 -10.11 14.46
C VAL A 57 0.85 -9.13 15.43
N ASP A 58 1.12 -9.29 16.73
CA ASP A 58 0.58 -8.41 17.76
C ASP A 58 1.43 -7.14 17.91
N LEU A 59 2.76 -7.27 17.85
CA LEU A 59 3.68 -6.16 17.92
C LEU A 59 4.78 -6.27 16.85
N ILE A 60 5.20 -5.12 16.33
CA ILE A 60 6.44 -4.99 15.57
C ILE A 60 7.38 -4.14 16.41
N VAL A 61 8.59 -4.65 16.61
CA VAL A 61 9.62 -4.01 17.43
C VAL A 61 10.81 -3.67 16.56
N GLY A 62 11.38 -2.49 16.74
CA GLY A 62 12.60 -2.10 16.06
C GLY A 62 13.21 -0.85 16.68
N ALA A 63 14.17 -0.27 15.97
CA ALA A 63 14.81 0.96 16.42
C ALA A 63 13.81 2.12 16.48
N LYS A 64 14.02 3.06 17.41
CA LYS A 64 13.14 4.22 17.65
C LYS A 64 13.18 5.26 16.52
N THR A 65 12.59 4.90 15.38
CA THR A 65 12.55 5.70 14.13
C THR A 65 11.18 6.31 13.84
N GLY A 66 10.16 6.01 14.66
CA GLY A 66 8.78 6.48 14.53
C GLY A 66 7.84 5.43 13.94
N ASP A 67 6.56 5.45 14.35
CA ASP A 67 5.64 4.32 14.11
C ASP A 67 5.48 3.96 12.64
N ILE A 68 5.34 4.99 11.80
CA ILE A 68 5.10 4.82 10.36
C ILE A 68 6.37 4.34 9.67
N ASN A 69 7.53 4.86 10.05
CA ASN A 69 8.79 4.43 9.45
C ASN A 69 9.07 2.95 9.76
N LEU A 70 8.88 2.54 11.02
CA LEU A 70 9.02 1.15 11.42
C LEU A 70 8.05 0.25 10.65
N LEU A 71 6.78 0.65 10.50
CA LEU A 71 5.80 -0.12 9.72
C LEU A 71 6.16 -0.19 8.23
N LEU A 72 6.52 0.93 7.61
CA LEU A 72 6.89 0.99 6.20
C LEU A 72 8.09 0.11 5.92
N LEU A 73 9.10 0.12 6.78
CA LEU A 73 10.29 -0.68 6.64
C LEU A 73 10.01 -2.17 6.88
N SER A 74 9.38 -2.53 7.99
CA SER A 74 9.15 -3.93 8.38
C SER A 74 8.12 -4.67 7.52
N VAL A 75 7.04 -4.00 7.15
CA VAL A 75 5.89 -4.64 6.48
C VAL A 75 5.87 -4.33 4.98
N PHE A 76 6.05 -3.06 4.61
CA PHE A 76 6.00 -2.64 3.19
C PHE A 76 7.37 -2.66 2.51
N ARG A 77 8.46 -2.77 3.28
CA ARG A 77 9.86 -2.77 2.82
C ARG A 77 10.26 -1.48 2.11
N ILE A 78 9.56 -0.40 2.42
CA ILE A 78 9.78 0.94 1.86
C ILE A 78 10.73 1.71 2.77
N GLY A 79 11.78 2.27 2.17
CA GLY A 79 12.82 3.03 2.86
C GLY A 79 14.07 2.22 3.18
N ASN A 80 15.03 2.89 3.82
CA ASN A 80 16.32 2.31 4.21
C ASN A 80 16.35 2.08 5.72
N ALA A 81 17.01 1.00 6.15
CA ALA A 81 17.29 0.76 7.56
C ALA A 81 18.34 1.78 8.01
N THR A 82 17.90 2.83 8.72
CA THR A 82 18.79 3.86 9.28
C THR A 82 19.27 3.53 10.69
N ALA A 83 18.67 2.52 11.32
CA ALA A 83 19.04 2.00 12.61
C ALA A 83 18.52 0.55 12.75
N ASN A 84 19.36 -0.31 13.30
CA ASN A 84 19.02 -1.68 13.70
C ASN A 84 18.93 -1.77 15.22
N ILE A 85 18.43 -2.89 15.73
CA ILE A 85 18.46 -3.24 17.15
C ILE A 85 19.44 -4.38 17.37
N LYS A 86 20.09 -4.39 18.54
CA LYS A 86 21.05 -5.43 18.87
C LYS A 86 20.37 -6.76 19.15
N TRP A 87 21.07 -7.86 18.90
CA TRP A 87 20.52 -9.19 19.17
C TRP A 87 20.22 -9.43 20.66
N GLU A 88 21.01 -8.89 21.58
CA GLU A 88 20.75 -9.06 23.02
C GLU A 88 19.39 -8.47 23.43
N SER A 89 18.96 -7.38 22.78
CA SER A 89 17.62 -6.82 22.97
C SER A 89 16.52 -7.75 22.45
N VAL A 90 16.78 -8.50 21.38
CA VAL A 90 15.85 -9.49 20.83
C VAL A 90 15.67 -10.65 21.81
N GLU A 91 16.76 -11.17 22.38
CA GLU A 91 16.71 -12.23 23.40
C GLU A 91 15.92 -11.78 24.64
N HIS A 92 16.16 -10.56 25.11
CA HIS A 92 15.41 -10.01 26.24
C HIS A 92 13.90 -9.87 25.97
N ILE A 93 13.50 -9.65 24.72
CA ILE A 93 12.10 -9.65 24.31
C ILE A 93 11.56 -11.07 24.29
N GLU A 94 12.31 -12.02 23.72
CA GLU A 94 11.92 -13.44 23.66
C GLU A 94 11.71 -14.06 25.04
N ASP A 95 12.53 -13.68 26.02
CA ASP A 95 12.47 -14.15 27.41
C ASP A 95 11.24 -13.65 28.20
N GLN A 96 10.44 -12.73 27.66
CA GLN A 96 9.25 -12.24 28.36
C GLN A 96 8.13 -13.28 28.38
N GLU A 97 7.54 -13.52 29.57
CA GLU A 97 6.46 -14.52 29.77
C GLU A 97 5.21 -14.30 28.88
N ASP A 98 4.99 -13.08 28.39
CA ASP A 98 3.84 -12.73 27.55
C ASP A 98 4.08 -13.02 26.05
N VAL A 99 5.30 -13.41 25.64
CA VAL A 99 5.71 -13.63 24.24
C VAL A 99 5.56 -15.10 23.85
N SER A 100 4.76 -15.34 22.81
CA SER A 100 4.42 -16.68 22.30
C SER A 100 5.39 -17.15 21.21
N TRP A 101 5.83 -16.21 20.38
CA TRP A 101 6.80 -16.43 19.32
C TRP A 101 7.39 -15.12 18.85
N LEU A 102 8.57 -15.22 18.25
CA LEU A 102 9.34 -14.08 17.76
C LEU A 102 9.93 -14.44 16.38
N VAL A 103 9.83 -13.52 15.42
CA VAL A 103 10.44 -13.67 14.09
C VAL A 103 11.27 -12.43 13.76
N PRO A 104 12.60 -12.54 13.73
CA PRO A 104 13.46 -11.43 13.35
C PRO A 104 13.44 -11.20 11.83
N ILE A 105 13.59 -9.93 11.44
CA ILE A 105 13.76 -9.51 10.05
C ILE A 105 14.95 -8.55 9.90
N SER A 106 15.80 -8.85 8.94
CA SER A 106 16.91 -8.00 8.52
C SER A 106 16.68 -7.51 7.09
N LEU A 107 16.90 -6.21 6.89
CA LEU A 107 16.69 -5.52 5.61
C LEU A 107 17.94 -4.72 5.27
N GLY A 108 18.30 -4.69 4.00
CA GLY A 108 19.46 -3.94 3.52
C GLY A 108 19.65 -4.15 2.04
N ASP A 109 19.60 -5.42 1.64
CA ASP A 109 19.94 -5.86 0.30
C ASP A 109 18.74 -5.82 -0.66
N SER A 110 19.05 -5.93 -1.94
CA SER A 110 18.07 -5.98 -3.01
C SER A 110 18.50 -6.94 -4.12
N HIS A 111 17.56 -7.26 -5.01
CA HIS A 111 17.82 -7.98 -6.24
C HIS A 111 16.89 -7.45 -7.32
N LYS A 112 17.43 -6.78 -8.36
CA LYS A 112 16.66 -6.23 -9.49
C LYS A 112 15.43 -5.42 -9.04
N ASN A 113 15.64 -4.48 -8.12
CA ASN A 113 14.62 -3.62 -7.49
C ASN A 113 13.67 -4.30 -6.49
N PHE A 114 13.79 -5.60 -6.24
CA PHE A 114 13.06 -6.27 -5.16
C PHE A 114 13.90 -6.29 -3.88
N ARG A 115 13.26 -6.12 -2.73
CA ARG A 115 13.94 -6.13 -1.43
C ARG A 115 14.24 -7.56 -1.03
N VAL A 116 15.37 -7.75 -0.35
CA VAL A 116 15.71 -9.01 0.30
C VAL A 116 15.39 -8.89 1.78
N VAL A 117 14.77 -9.92 2.34
CA VAL A 117 14.49 -10.05 3.77
C VAL A 117 15.26 -11.24 4.32
N GLY A 118 16.24 -10.97 5.17
CA GLY A 118 16.82 -11.99 6.04
C GLY A 118 15.83 -12.32 7.14
N THR A 119 15.50 -13.59 7.35
CA THR A 119 14.58 -14.02 8.41
C THR A 119 14.78 -15.49 8.75
N THR A 120 13.97 -16.02 9.68
CA THR A 120 14.01 -17.44 10.06
C THR A 120 12.90 -18.22 9.36
N VAL A 121 13.00 -19.55 9.40
CA VAL A 121 11.96 -20.45 8.85
C VAL A 121 10.58 -20.23 9.49
N ASP A 122 10.54 -19.71 10.72
CA ASP A 122 9.30 -19.40 11.44
C ASP A 122 8.52 -18.26 10.80
N PHE A 123 9.14 -17.41 9.98
CA PHE A 123 8.42 -16.41 9.20
C PHE A 123 7.27 -17.04 8.40
N PHE A 124 7.53 -18.17 7.74
CA PHE A 124 6.55 -18.81 6.85
C PHE A 124 5.43 -19.53 7.60
N SER A 125 5.66 -19.92 8.85
CA SER A 125 4.67 -20.60 9.70
C SER A 125 3.84 -19.62 10.54
N ARG A 126 4.45 -18.51 10.98
CA ARG A 126 3.84 -17.51 11.88
C ARG A 126 3.23 -16.32 11.17
N TYR A 127 3.82 -15.87 10.06
CA TYR A 127 3.29 -14.71 9.33
C TYR A 127 1.93 -15.05 8.71
N GLN A 128 0.96 -14.21 8.99
CA GLN A 128 -0.38 -14.31 8.41
C GLN A 128 -0.74 -13.02 7.71
N TYR A 129 -1.68 -13.12 6.78
CA TYR A 129 -2.23 -11.98 6.05
C TYR A 129 -3.74 -12.06 5.94
N GLY A 130 -4.36 -10.93 5.58
CA GLY A 130 -5.81 -10.79 5.45
C GLY A 130 -6.56 -11.28 6.68
N ARG A 131 -7.42 -12.28 6.49
CA ARG A 131 -8.25 -12.87 7.55
C ARG A 131 -7.54 -14.05 8.22
N LYS A 132 -6.31 -13.86 8.67
CA LYS A 132 -5.45 -14.89 9.29
C LYS A 132 -5.13 -16.06 8.35
N GLN A 133 -4.87 -15.76 7.07
CA GLN A 133 -4.40 -16.74 6.11
C GLN A 133 -2.90 -16.97 6.31
N SER A 134 -2.48 -18.23 6.40
CA SER A 134 -1.06 -18.61 6.43
C SER A 134 -0.42 -18.51 5.05
N LEU A 135 0.89 -18.29 5.02
CA LEU A 135 1.67 -18.42 3.79
C LEU A 135 1.69 -19.88 3.32
N VAL A 136 1.56 -20.09 2.02
CA VAL A 136 1.56 -21.42 1.39
C VAL A 136 2.55 -21.40 0.24
N PHE A 137 3.36 -22.44 0.12
CA PHE A 137 4.25 -22.61 -1.03
C PHE A 137 3.45 -23.08 -2.24
N ARG A 138 3.60 -22.39 -3.36
CA ARG A 138 3.09 -22.84 -4.67
C ARG A 138 3.99 -23.95 -5.21
N ASP A 139 5.31 -23.71 -5.14
CA ASP A 139 6.35 -24.62 -5.61
C ASP A 139 7.47 -24.68 -4.55
N GLY A 140 8.10 -25.84 -4.40
CA GLY A 140 9.30 -26.01 -3.56
C GLY A 140 9.02 -25.99 -2.06
N THR A 141 10.05 -25.67 -1.28
CA THR A 141 10.05 -25.70 0.19
C THR A 141 10.69 -24.44 0.76
N ASN A 142 10.76 -24.36 2.09
CA ASN A 142 11.51 -23.31 2.75
C ASN A 142 13.02 -23.43 2.47
N PHE A 143 13.79 -22.39 2.76
CA PHE A 143 15.25 -22.49 2.77
C PHE A 143 15.72 -23.35 3.94
N GLU A 144 16.67 -24.26 3.68
CA GLU A 144 17.29 -25.13 4.69
C GLU A 144 18.73 -24.71 5.04
N ASP A 145 19.40 -23.98 4.14
CA ASP A 145 20.78 -23.52 4.32
C ASP A 145 21.00 -22.06 3.83
N GLN A 146 22.22 -21.56 4.02
CA GLN A 146 22.63 -20.19 3.69
C GLN A 146 22.71 -19.91 2.17
N THR A 147 22.61 -20.94 1.33
CA THR A 147 22.72 -20.85 -0.13
C THR A 147 21.37 -20.90 -0.83
N GLU A 148 20.27 -20.84 -0.08
CA GLU A 148 18.92 -20.94 -0.61
C GLU A 148 18.12 -19.64 -0.46
N VAL A 149 17.17 -19.43 -1.38
CA VAL A 149 16.27 -18.27 -1.38
C VAL A 149 14.84 -18.68 -1.72
N VAL A 150 13.90 -18.13 -0.96
CA VAL A 150 12.46 -18.26 -1.22
C VAL A 150 11.95 -16.98 -1.89
N LEU A 151 11.19 -17.12 -2.97
CA LEU A 151 10.66 -16.00 -3.75
C LEU A 151 9.19 -15.73 -3.46
N GLY A 152 8.84 -14.45 -3.36
CA GLY A 152 7.46 -13.99 -3.49
C GLY A 152 6.91 -14.24 -4.91
N ALA A 153 5.57 -14.36 -5.01
CA ALA A 153 4.92 -14.74 -6.26
C ALA A 153 5.16 -13.75 -7.41
N SER A 154 5.19 -12.45 -7.11
CA SER A 154 5.43 -11.41 -8.12
C SER A 154 6.88 -11.42 -8.58
N VAL A 155 7.85 -11.56 -7.68
CA VAL A 155 9.29 -11.69 -8.03
C VAL A 155 9.50 -12.84 -9.01
N ALA A 156 8.98 -14.03 -8.68
CA ALA A 156 9.11 -15.20 -9.54
C ALA A 156 8.45 -14.99 -10.92
N SER A 157 7.27 -14.36 -10.96
CA SER A 157 6.56 -14.13 -12.22
C SER A 157 7.18 -13.04 -13.11
N GLN A 158 7.63 -11.93 -12.53
CA GLN A 158 8.15 -10.78 -13.26
C GLN A 158 9.59 -11.01 -13.74
N LEU A 159 10.42 -11.65 -12.92
CA LEU A 159 11.80 -12.01 -13.28
C LEU A 159 11.90 -13.37 -13.99
N ALA A 160 10.77 -14.06 -14.15
CA ALA A 160 10.65 -15.39 -14.76
C ALA A 160 11.51 -16.49 -14.10
N TYR A 161 11.76 -16.36 -12.79
CA TYR A 161 12.51 -17.34 -12.01
C TYR A 161 11.70 -18.63 -11.75
N LYS A 162 12.42 -19.74 -11.69
CA LYS A 162 11.93 -21.09 -11.40
C LYS A 162 12.74 -21.70 -10.26
N LEU A 163 12.22 -22.80 -9.71
CA LEU A 163 12.95 -23.61 -8.73
C LEU A 163 14.30 -24.04 -9.31
N GLY A 164 15.35 -23.86 -8.51
CA GLY A 164 16.71 -24.22 -8.84
C GLY A 164 17.50 -23.18 -9.63
N ASP A 165 16.89 -22.07 -10.06
CA ASP A 165 17.62 -20.96 -10.66
C ASP A 165 18.56 -20.32 -9.61
N SER A 166 19.71 -19.83 -10.06
CA SER A 166 20.66 -19.12 -9.21
C SER A 166 20.55 -17.62 -9.41
N LEU A 167 20.67 -16.86 -8.32
CA LEU A 167 20.68 -15.42 -8.31
C LEU A 167 21.69 -14.89 -7.29
N VAL A 168 22.02 -13.61 -7.43
CA VAL A 168 23.00 -12.92 -6.61
C VAL A 168 22.35 -11.64 -6.08
N LEU A 169 22.59 -11.30 -4.82
CA LEU A 169 22.01 -10.12 -4.18
C LEU A 169 22.84 -8.87 -4.49
N SER A 170 22.35 -7.70 -4.13
CA SER A 170 23.09 -6.44 -4.28
C SER A 170 22.91 -5.62 -3.01
N HIS A 171 23.98 -4.96 -2.56
CA HIS A 171 23.88 -4.10 -1.39
C HIS A 171 23.10 -2.82 -1.69
N GLY A 172 22.22 -2.48 -0.76
CA GLY A 172 21.37 -1.30 -0.87
C GLY A 172 20.28 -1.42 -1.94
N MET A 173 19.55 -0.32 -2.14
CA MET A 173 18.41 -0.24 -3.06
C MET A 173 18.76 0.26 -4.47
N ALA A 174 20.00 0.72 -4.71
CA ALA A 174 20.37 1.37 -5.97
C ALA A 174 21.30 0.47 -6.79
N ASP A 175 20.92 0.21 -8.04
CA ASP A 175 21.76 -0.37 -9.12
C ASP A 175 23.08 0.41 -9.39
N THR A 176 23.40 1.43 -8.58
CA THR A 176 24.58 2.29 -8.71
C THR A 176 25.68 1.97 -7.71
N SER A 177 25.59 0.87 -6.93
CA SER A 177 26.74 0.39 -6.18
C SER A 177 27.67 -0.35 -7.15
N PHE A 178 28.76 0.32 -7.54
CA PHE A 178 29.71 -0.10 -8.58
C PHE A 178 30.64 -1.25 -8.18
N THR A 179 30.35 -1.96 -7.09
CA THR A 179 31.12 -3.10 -6.61
C THR A 179 30.31 -4.38 -6.80
N HIS A 180 30.56 -5.06 -7.92
CA HIS A 180 30.13 -6.45 -8.12
C HIS A 180 31.21 -7.34 -7.49
N HIS A 181 31.08 -7.64 -6.20
CA HIS A 181 31.88 -8.69 -5.59
C HIS A 181 31.30 -10.07 -5.97
N ASP A 182 32.16 -11.10 -6.02
CA ASP A 182 31.82 -12.49 -6.31
C ASP A 182 30.93 -13.07 -5.20
N GLN A 183 29.67 -12.64 -5.19
CA GLN A 183 28.70 -12.93 -4.14
C GLN A 183 28.21 -14.37 -4.21
N LEU A 184 28.01 -14.97 -3.04
CA LEU A 184 27.44 -16.30 -2.86
C LEU A 184 26.16 -16.47 -3.71
N PRO A 185 26.17 -17.33 -4.75
CA PRO A 185 25.00 -17.54 -5.56
C PRO A 185 23.93 -18.29 -4.75
N LEU A 186 22.78 -17.66 -4.58
CA LEU A 186 21.63 -18.24 -3.91
C LEU A 186 20.77 -19.00 -4.91
N LYS A 187 20.35 -20.20 -4.54
CA LYS A 187 19.50 -21.07 -5.35
C LYS A 187 18.05 -20.96 -4.90
N VAL A 188 17.13 -20.81 -5.85
CA VAL A 188 15.70 -20.74 -5.56
C VAL A 188 15.19 -22.09 -5.04
N SER A 189 14.84 -22.16 -3.76
CA SER A 189 14.34 -23.37 -3.09
C SER A 189 12.81 -23.43 -3.00
N GLY A 190 12.15 -22.26 -2.99
CA GLY A 190 10.70 -22.16 -2.87
C GLY A 190 10.09 -20.92 -3.52
N ILE A 191 8.82 -21.02 -3.89
CA ILE A 191 8.01 -19.91 -4.39
C ILE A 191 6.69 -19.88 -3.63
N ILE A 192 6.40 -18.75 -2.97
CA ILE A 192 5.17 -18.55 -2.21
C ILE A 192 4.00 -18.36 -3.19
N ALA A 193 2.83 -18.89 -2.84
CA ALA A 193 1.58 -18.61 -3.54
C ALA A 193 1.19 -17.13 -3.37
N ARG A 194 0.61 -16.54 -4.43
CA ARG A 194 0.27 -15.12 -4.46
C ARG A 194 -0.62 -14.71 -3.28
N THR A 195 -0.17 -13.74 -2.50
CA THR A 195 -0.89 -13.23 -1.32
C THR A 195 -1.66 -11.94 -1.59
N GLY A 196 -1.24 -11.15 -2.60
CA GLY A 196 -1.73 -9.78 -2.80
C GLY A 196 -1.19 -8.80 -1.76
N THR A 197 -0.04 -9.12 -1.14
CA THR A 197 0.62 -8.29 -0.12
C THR A 197 2.07 -8.01 -0.51
N PRO A 198 2.75 -7.04 0.13
CA PRO A 198 4.19 -6.83 0.00
C PRO A 198 5.07 -8.08 0.04
N VAL A 199 4.61 -9.18 0.67
CA VAL A 199 5.28 -10.50 0.65
C VAL A 199 5.56 -10.97 -0.78
N ASP A 200 4.65 -10.74 -1.72
CA ASP A 200 4.80 -11.14 -3.12
C ASP A 200 5.98 -10.45 -3.83
N ASN A 201 6.43 -9.30 -3.33
CA ASN A 201 7.45 -8.44 -3.92
C ASN A 201 8.78 -8.47 -3.13
N ALA A 202 9.17 -9.60 -2.53
CA ALA A 202 10.52 -9.77 -1.99
C ALA A 202 11.07 -11.18 -2.15
N LEU A 203 12.37 -11.25 -1.88
CA LEU A 203 13.13 -12.46 -1.68
C LEU A 203 13.35 -12.67 -0.18
N PHE A 204 13.38 -13.92 0.24
CA PHE A 204 13.60 -14.32 1.62
C PHE A 204 14.78 -15.26 1.71
N VAL A 205 15.71 -14.93 2.58
CA VAL A 205 16.93 -15.71 2.85
C VAL A 205 17.06 -15.92 4.36
N SER A 206 17.90 -16.87 4.76
CA SER A 206 18.19 -17.06 6.18
C SER A 206 18.96 -15.85 6.74
N LEU A 207 18.93 -15.63 8.07
CA LEU A 207 19.71 -14.54 8.68
C LEU A 207 21.22 -14.79 8.53
N GLU A 208 21.62 -16.06 8.64
CA GLU A 208 22.97 -16.54 8.45
C GLU A 208 23.47 -16.26 7.01
N ALA A 209 22.59 -16.33 6.01
CA ALA A 209 22.93 -16.01 4.63
C ALA A 209 23.29 -14.53 4.46
N ILE A 210 22.55 -13.64 5.15
CA ILE A 210 22.88 -12.21 5.19
C ILE A 210 24.24 -12.03 5.89
N GLU A 211 24.46 -12.64 7.05
CA GLU A 211 25.73 -12.53 7.75
C GLU A 211 26.91 -12.96 6.88
N THR A 212 26.81 -14.11 6.21
CA THR A 212 27.88 -14.64 5.35
C THR A 212 28.23 -13.67 4.23
N ILE A 213 27.22 -13.07 3.59
CA ILE A 213 27.43 -12.09 2.53
C ILE A 213 28.12 -10.82 3.05
N HIS A 214 27.80 -10.37 4.26
CA HIS A 214 28.38 -9.16 4.85
C HIS A 214 29.73 -9.42 5.57
N ALA A 215 29.98 -10.64 6.04
CA ALA A 215 31.22 -11.04 6.70
C ALA A 215 32.39 -11.15 5.71
N ASP A 216 32.14 -11.63 4.49
CA ASP A 216 33.16 -11.67 3.42
C ASP A 216 33.61 -10.25 3.04
N GLU A 217 32.76 -9.22 3.16
CA GLU A 217 33.12 -7.83 2.84
C GLU A 217 33.99 -7.16 3.93
N GLU A 218 33.74 -7.41 5.22
CA GLU A 218 34.53 -6.83 6.33
C GLU A 218 36.00 -7.32 6.31
N TYR A 219 36.25 -8.49 5.73
CA TYR A 219 37.60 -9.01 5.46
C TYR A 219 38.28 -8.36 4.25
N HIS A 220 37.52 -7.90 3.25
CA HIS A 220 38.06 -7.26 2.05
C HIS A 220 38.35 -5.76 2.27
N ASP A 221 37.51 -5.04 3.02
CA ASP A 221 37.70 -3.61 3.31
C ASP A 221 38.92 -3.36 4.23
N ASN A 222 39.23 -4.30 5.13
CA ASN A 222 40.41 -4.22 6.01
C ASN A 222 41.75 -4.53 5.32
N HIS A 223 41.73 -5.06 4.09
CA HIS A 223 42.96 -5.34 3.33
C HIS A 223 43.22 -4.37 2.18
N GLU A 224 42.23 -3.57 1.75
CA GLU A 224 42.49 -2.48 0.79
C GLU A 224 43.04 -1.20 1.45
N SER A 225 42.97 -1.06 2.78
CA SER A 225 43.56 0.10 3.49
C SER A 225 45.07 0.02 3.72
N ASP A 226 45.73 -1.09 3.39
CA ASP A 226 47.17 -1.34 3.68
C ASP A 226 48.09 -1.30 2.46
N HIS A 227 47.62 -0.82 1.30
CA HIS A 227 48.45 -0.68 0.09
C HIS A 227 48.49 0.74 -0.47
N HIS A 228 49.00 1.68 0.33
CA HIS A 228 49.74 2.82 -0.20
C HIS A 228 50.98 3.04 0.66
N ASP A 229 52.07 2.36 0.30
CA ASP A 229 53.35 3.02 0.02
C ASP A 229 54.37 1.99 -0.47
N ASP A 230 55.31 2.50 -1.25
CA ASP A 230 56.60 1.92 -1.66
C ASP A 230 56.75 1.28 -3.06
N GLU A 231 57.49 2.05 -3.88
CA GLU A 231 58.52 1.69 -4.87
C GLU A 231 58.16 1.63 -6.37
N GLU A 232 58.95 2.14 -7.33
CA GLU A 232 60.09 3.09 -7.38
C GLU A 232 60.34 3.44 -8.88
N HIS A 233 60.83 4.67 -9.11
CA HIS A 233 61.68 5.20 -10.20
C HIS A 233 61.42 4.97 -11.72
N HIS A 234 61.44 6.08 -12.48
CA HIS A 234 62.57 6.48 -13.35
C HIS A 234 62.37 7.87 -14.01
N GLY A 235 63.42 8.72 -13.97
CA GLY A 235 63.81 9.51 -15.16
C GLY A 235 63.81 11.05 -15.14
N ASN A 236 64.92 11.63 -14.64
CA ASN A 236 65.81 12.58 -15.34
C ASN A 236 65.57 14.13 -15.35
N HIS A 237 66.70 14.86 -15.17
CA HIS A 237 67.04 16.28 -15.43
C HIS A 237 66.40 17.39 -14.57
N GLU A 238 67.02 18.53 -14.25
CA GLU A 238 68.41 19.03 -14.10
C GLU A 238 68.28 20.47 -13.54
N SER A 239 69.38 21.02 -13.01
CA SER A 239 69.68 22.46 -12.80
C SER A 239 69.09 23.24 -11.60
N ASP A 240 70.04 23.62 -10.73
CA ASP A 240 70.44 25.00 -10.40
C ASP A 240 69.72 25.87 -9.33
N HIS A 241 70.50 26.07 -8.25
CA HIS A 241 70.96 27.37 -7.71
C HIS A 241 70.28 28.06 -6.49
N HIS A 242 71.18 28.42 -5.55
CA HIS A 242 71.25 29.56 -4.60
C HIS A 242 70.77 29.43 -3.14
N ASP A 243 71.79 29.36 -2.27
CA ASP A 243 72.19 30.30 -1.19
C ASP A 243 71.23 30.69 -0.03
N ASP A 244 71.87 30.70 1.14
CA ASP A 244 71.76 31.61 2.29
C ASP A 244 70.94 31.23 3.55
N GLU A 245 71.74 31.11 4.63
CA GLU A 245 71.59 31.72 5.96
C GLU A 245 70.68 31.08 7.05
N GLU A 246 71.39 30.62 8.09
CA GLU A 246 71.13 30.71 9.55
C GLU A 246 69.69 30.79 10.10
N HIS A 247 69.33 29.83 10.99
CA HIS A 247 69.22 30.10 12.44
C HIS A 247 68.75 28.88 13.27
N HIS A 248 69.50 28.64 14.35
CA HIS A 248 69.20 28.07 15.68
C HIS A 248 68.04 27.06 15.92
N GLY A 249 68.40 25.98 16.62
CA GLY A 249 67.88 25.78 17.97
C GLY A 249 67.37 24.38 18.33
N ASN A 250 68.10 23.73 19.24
CA ASN A 250 67.69 22.66 20.16
C ASN A 250 67.30 21.26 19.61
N HIS A 251 68.27 20.35 19.71
CA HIS A 251 68.05 18.93 19.92
C HIS A 251 67.67 18.66 21.38
N GLU A 252 66.51 18.05 21.60
CA GLU A 252 66.23 17.14 22.71
C GLU A 252 65.08 16.22 22.25
N SER A 253 65.38 14.96 21.97
CA SER A 253 64.40 13.87 22.07
C SER A 253 65.16 12.61 22.45
N ASP A 254 64.91 12.20 23.68
CA ASP A 254 65.35 10.96 24.30
C ASP A 254 64.78 9.76 23.54
N HIS A 255 65.65 8.81 23.23
CA HIS A 255 65.25 7.44 22.92
C HIS A 255 64.87 6.75 24.22
N HIS A 256 63.58 6.43 24.36
CA HIS A 256 63.12 5.40 25.29
C HIS A 256 62.44 4.29 24.48
N ASP A 257 63.13 3.14 24.45
CA ASP A 257 62.58 1.85 24.13
C ASP A 257 61.48 1.52 25.16
N ASP A 258 60.24 1.39 24.70
CA ASP A 258 59.21 0.67 25.43
C ASP A 258 58.68 -0.45 24.51
N GLU A 259 59.17 -1.66 24.79
CA GLU A 259 58.58 -2.89 24.30
C GLU A 259 57.19 -3.07 24.94
N GLU A 260 56.12 -2.85 24.18
CA GLU A 260 54.81 -3.37 24.53
C GLU A 260 54.58 -4.74 23.90
N HIS A 261 54.52 -5.73 24.79
CA HIS A 261 54.17 -7.11 24.52
C HIS A 261 52.80 -7.23 23.83
N HIS A 262 52.79 -7.52 22.53
CA HIS A 262 51.62 -8.11 21.88
C HIS A 262 51.42 -9.55 22.40
N SER A 263 50.68 -9.67 23.50
CA SER A 263 50.14 -10.96 23.92
C SER A 263 49.09 -11.40 22.91
N ASN A 264 49.45 -12.34 22.05
CA ASN A 264 48.52 -13.14 21.28
C ASN A 264 47.65 -13.96 22.24
N HIS A 265 46.55 -13.36 22.69
CA HIS A 265 45.44 -14.10 23.27
C HIS A 265 44.73 -14.83 22.12
N VAL A 266 45.22 -16.02 21.80
CA VAL A 266 44.39 -17.06 21.19
C VAL A 266 43.40 -17.47 22.29
N SER A 267 42.28 -16.76 22.36
CA SER A 267 41.12 -17.21 23.10
C SER A 267 40.64 -18.49 22.44
N ALA A 268 40.87 -19.61 23.12
CA ALA A 268 40.25 -20.88 22.82
C ALA A 268 38.73 -20.66 22.71
N GLN A 269 38.23 -20.79 21.49
CA GLN A 269 36.82 -20.71 21.13
C GLN A 269 36.07 -21.76 21.96
N LYS A 270 35.42 -21.31 23.02
CA LYS A 270 34.33 -22.05 23.65
C LYS A 270 33.14 -21.90 22.73
N ASP A 271 32.50 -23.03 22.41
CA ASP A 271 31.15 -23.10 21.83
C ASP A 271 30.20 -22.26 22.70
N HIS A 272 30.04 -21.01 22.32
CA HIS A 272 28.89 -20.20 22.66
C HIS A 272 28.04 -20.19 21.40
N ASP A 273 26.78 -20.61 21.53
CA ASP A 273 25.71 -20.35 20.56
C ASP A 273 25.65 -18.82 20.36
N HIS A 274 26.48 -18.30 19.47
CA HIS A 274 26.37 -16.92 19.04
C HIS A 274 25.23 -16.89 18.01
N PRO A 275 24.26 -15.99 18.21
CA PRO A 275 23.17 -15.84 17.29
C PRO A 275 23.67 -15.32 15.94
N PRO A 276 22.97 -15.64 14.84
CA PRO A 276 23.48 -15.56 13.48
C PRO A 276 23.63 -14.13 12.91
N ILE A 277 23.50 -13.08 13.73
CA ILE A 277 23.73 -11.67 13.37
C ILE A 277 23.85 -10.81 14.64
N GLY A 278 24.76 -9.83 14.64
CA GLY A 278 24.87 -8.87 15.74
C GLY A 278 23.70 -7.89 15.86
N THR A 279 23.02 -7.58 14.74
CA THR A 279 21.87 -6.65 14.73
C THR A 279 20.78 -7.06 13.73
N VAL A 280 19.51 -6.77 14.05
CA VAL A 280 18.35 -6.94 13.17
C VAL A 280 17.63 -5.61 12.93
N THR A 281 16.98 -5.46 11.78
CA THR A 281 16.22 -4.24 11.48
C THR A 281 14.96 -4.13 12.34
N ALA A 282 14.21 -5.23 12.46
CA ALA A 282 13.00 -5.29 13.25
C ALA A 282 12.66 -6.74 13.62
N VAL A 283 11.67 -6.89 14.48
CA VAL A 283 11.20 -8.17 14.99
C VAL A 283 9.67 -8.17 15.01
N LEU A 284 9.08 -9.25 14.50
CA LEU A 284 7.66 -9.53 14.60
C LEU A 284 7.41 -10.36 15.85
N VAL A 285 6.49 -9.91 16.70
CA VAL A 285 6.20 -10.55 17.98
C VAL A 285 4.72 -10.95 18.03
N GLY A 286 4.47 -12.22 18.33
CA GLY A 286 3.16 -12.71 18.71
C GLY A 286 3.08 -12.94 20.21
N LEU A 287 1.96 -12.55 20.79
CA LEU A 287 1.72 -12.64 22.23
C LEU A 287 0.68 -13.71 22.56
N ASP A 288 0.73 -14.24 23.78
CA ASP A 288 -0.24 -15.26 24.20
C ASP A 288 -1.66 -14.70 24.38
N SER A 289 -1.77 -13.38 24.59
CA SER A 289 -3.04 -12.69 24.79
C SER A 289 -3.07 -11.31 24.13
N PRO A 290 -4.15 -10.95 23.43
CA PRO A 290 -4.34 -9.61 22.87
C PRO A 290 -4.26 -8.49 23.92
N ILE A 291 -4.58 -8.79 25.19
CA ILE A 291 -4.57 -7.83 26.29
C ILE A 291 -3.13 -7.48 26.70
N SER A 292 -2.19 -8.42 26.54
CA SER A 292 -0.77 -8.22 26.87
C SER A 292 -0.08 -7.24 25.90
N SER A 293 -0.66 -7.00 24.71
CA SER A 293 -0.09 -6.11 23.68
C SER A 293 0.22 -4.70 24.17
N LEU A 294 -0.70 -4.05 24.89
CA LEU A 294 -0.50 -2.69 25.40
C LEU A 294 0.53 -2.63 26.55
N LYS A 295 0.59 -3.68 27.38
CA LYS A 295 1.57 -3.79 28.46
C LYS A 295 2.96 -3.99 27.89
N MET A 296 3.11 -4.95 26.97
CA MET A 296 4.36 -5.27 26.30
C MET A 296 4.85 -4.10 25.46
N GLN A 297 3.96 -3.43 24.72
CA GLN A 297 4.30 -2.21 23.97
C GLN A 297 4.92 -1.14 24.87
N ARG A 298 4.32 -0.88 26.03
CA ARG A 298 4.86 0.10 26.99
C ARG A 298 6.21 -0.35 27.54
N TRP A 299 6.34 -1.61 27.94
CA TRP A 299 7.58 -2.17 28.45
C TRP A 299 8.73 -2.02 27.45
N ILE A 300 8.52 -2.35 26.18
CA ILE A 300 9.51 -2.19 25.12
C ILE A 300 9.87 -0.70 24.94
N ASN A 301 8.87 0.18 24.88
CA ASN A 301 9.10 1.62 24.65
C ASN A 301 9.84 2.31 25.82
N GLU A 302 9.80 1.73 27.01
CA GLU A 302 10.47 2.22 28.22
C GLU A 302 11.78 1.47 28.53
N TYR A 303 12.16 0.50 27.69
CA TYR A 303 13.39 -0.27 27.84
C TYR A 303 14.62 0.64 27.89
N GLN A 304 15.48 0.45 28.91
CA GLN A 304 16.61 1.33 29.17
C GLN A 304 17.92 0.88 28.50
N GLY A 305 18.02 -0.41 28.14
CA GLY A 305 19.24 -0.97 27.55
C GLY A 305 19.49 -0.50 26.12
N GLU A 306 18.41 -0.20 25.38
CA GLU A 306 18.44 0.26 24.00
C GLU A 306 17.17 1.07 23.67
N ALA A 307 17.28 2.05 22.77
CA ALA A 307 16.15 2.86 22.34
C ALA A 307 15.25 2.08 21.36
N LEU A 308 14.35 1.27 21.91
CA LEU A 308 13.39 0.47 21.16
C LEU A 308 12.06 1.20 20.93
N LEU A 309 11.34 0.77 19.89
CA LEU A 309 9.97 1.17 19.59
C LEU A 309 9.15 -0.07 19.24
N ALA A 310 8.03 -0.24 19.93
CA ALA A 310 7.00 -1.22 19.64
C ALA A 310 5.74 -0.55 19.07
N ILE A 311 5.27 -1.06 17.94
CA ILE A 311 4.03 -0.62 17.31
C ILE A 311 3.02 -1.75 17.22
N LEU A 312 1.76 -1.39 17.37
CA LEU A 312 0.63 -2.26 17.01
C LEU A 312 0.37 -2.09 15.51
N PRO A 313 0.54 -3.12 14.67
CA PRO A 313 0.43 -2.99 13.22
C PRO A 313 -0.90 -2.36 12.78
N GLY A 314 -2.02 -2.81 13.35
CA GLY A 314 -3.35 -2.28 13.01
C GLY A 314 -3.53 -0.79 13.30
N VAL A 315 -2.93 -0.28 14.39
CA VAL A 315 -2.98 1.14 14.76
C VAL A 315 -2.08 1.95 13.83
N ALA A 316 -0.86 1.49 13.59
CA ALA A 316 0.09 2.15 12.72
C ALA A 316 -0.42 2.20 11.26
N LEU A 317 -1.02 1.10 10.76
CA LEU A 317 -1.66 1.05 9.44
C LEU A 317 -2.79 2.07 9.33
N SER A 318 -3.62 2.19 10.38
CA SER A 318 -4.72 3.16 10.41
C SER A 318 -4.23 4.60 10.41
N LYS A 319 -3.20 4.90 11.21
CA LYS A 319 -2.55 6.22 11.29
C LYS A 319 -1.91 6.60 9.95
N MET A 320 -1.27 5.64 9.28
CA MET A 320 -0.68 5.86 7.96
C MET A 320 -1.77 6.16 6.92
N TRP A 321 -2.89 5.43 6.93
CA TRP A 321 -4.02 5.71 6.05
C TRP A 321 -4.66 7.08 6.31
N GLU A 322 -4.73 7.51 7.57
CA GLU A 322 -5.25 8.82 7.94
C GLU A 322 -4.44 9.97 7.30
N LEU A 323 -3.12 9.81 7.15
CA LEU A 323 -2.29 10.79 6.43
C LEU A 323 -2.65 10.90 4.94
N LEU A 324 -3.16 9.83 4.33
CA LEU A 324 -3.68 9.83 2.95
C LEU A 324 -5.10 10.40 2.85
N GLY A 325 -5.74 10.74 3.97
CA GLY A 325 -7.11 11.27 4.02
C GLY A 325 -7.33 12.51 3.15
N GLY A 326 -6.29 13.35 2.96
CA GLY A 326 -6.37 14.49 2.05
C GLY A 326 -6.66 14.10 0.60
N VAL A 327 -6.15 12.97 0.12
CA VAL A 327 -6.42 12.45 -1.23
C VAL A 327 -7.86 11.96 -1.32
N GLU A 328 -8.35 11.29 -0.28
CA GLU A 328 -9.75 10.84 -0.17
C GLU A 328 -10.73 12.02 -0.27
N ASP A 329 -10.46 13.10 0.46
CA ASP A 329 -11.31 14.29 0.47
C ASP A 329 -11.35 14.98 -0.91
N ILE A 330 -10.21 15.06 -1.60
CA ILE A 330 -10.15 15.64 -2.95
C ILE A 330 -10.95 14.81 -3.95
N LEU A 331 -10.75 13.48 -3.99
CA LEU A 331 -11.48 12.60 -4.91
C LEU A 331 -12.98 12.63 -4.63
N ARG A 332 -13.38 12.71 -3.36
CA ARG A 332 -14.78 12.84 -2.96
C ARG A 332 -15.36 14.19 -3.36
N ALA A 333 -14.62 15.28 -3.19
CA ALA A 333 -15.06 16.62 -3.60
C ALA A 333 -15.29 16.69 -5.12
N ILE A 334 -14.36 16.15 -5.92
CA ILE A 334 -14.51 16.07 -7.38
C ILE A 334 -15.77 15.27 -7.75
N SER A 335 -15.97 14.11 -7.12
CA SER A 335 -17.15 13.27 -7.36
C SER A 335 -18.46 13.99 -7.05
N ILE A 336 -18.50 14.74 -5.93
CA ILE A 336 -19.67 15.55 -5.55
C ILE A 336 -19.92 16.68 -6.56
N LEU A 337 -18.87 17.35 -7.05
CA LEU A 337 -19.00 18.43 -8.04
C LEU A 337 -19.54 17.90 -9.38
N VAL A 338 -19.00 16.78 -9.86
CA VAL A 338 -19.51 16.08 -11.07
C VAL A 338 -20.97 15.68 -10.87
N PHE A 339 -21.32 15.21 -9.67
CA PHE A 339 -22.70 14.89 -9.31
C PHE A 339 -23.64 16.09 -9.34
N ILE A 340 -23.28 17.20 -8.71
CA ILE A 340 -24.07 18.44 -8.76
C ILE A 340 -24.24 18.93 -10.21
N SER A 341 -23.19 18.88 -11.02
CA SER A 341 -23.26 19.25 -12.45
C SER A 341 -24.26 18.36 -13.21
N SER A 342 -24.22 17.04 -13.00
CA SER A 342 -25.16 16.10 -13.64
C SER A 342 -26.62 16.34 -13.20
N LEU A 343 -26.83 16.71 -11.94
CA LEU A 343 -28.13 17.05 -11.38
C LEU A 343 -28.70 18.35 -11.96
N LEU A 344 -27.86 19.37 -12.17
CA LEU A 344 -28.25 20.59 -12.89
C LEU A 344 -28.63 20.28 -14.34
N GLY A 345 -27.88 19.38 -15.00
CA GLY A 345 -28.21 18.87 -16.33
C GLY A 345 -29.57 18.19 -16.38
N LEU A 346 -29.89 17.34 -15.40
CA LEU A 346 -31.22 16.72 -15.25
C LEU A 346 -32.32 17.77 -15.09
N ASN A 347 -32.13 18.77 -14.21
CA ASN A 347 -33.12 19.82 -14.00
C ASN A 347 -33.32 20.68 -15.27
N ALA A 348 -32.25 21.03 -15.97
CA ALA A 348 -32.32 21.76 -17.23
C ALA A 348 -33.06 20.96 -18.31
N MET A 349 -32.83 19.65 -18.38
CA MET A 349 -33.55 18.75 -19.28
C MET A 349 -35.05 18.70 -18.95
N LEU A 350 -35.42 18.58 -17.67
CA LEU A 350 -36.83 18.59 -17.25
C LEU A 350 -37.51 19.93 -17.59
N LEU A 351 -36.84 21.06 -17.37
CA LEU A 351 -37.33 22.39 -17.73
C LEU A 351 -37.46 22.60 -19.24
N ALA A 352 -36.51 22.10 -20.03
CA ALA A 352 -36.60 22.13 -21.49
C ALA A 352 -37.78 21.27 -21.96
N SER A 353 -37.91 20.07 -21.38
CA SER A 353 -38.98 19.13 -21.66
C SER A 353 -40.37 19.75 -21.42
N MET A 354 -40.52 20.58 -20.39
CA MET A 354 -41.76 21.30 -20.08
C MET A 354 -42.30 22.17 -21.23
N ARG A 355 -41.42 22.76 -22.06
CA ARG A 355 -41.86 23.59 -23.20
C ARG A 355 -42.58 22.76 -24.26
N GLU A 356 -42.09 21.56 -24.50
CA GLU A 356 -42.67 20.61 -25.45
C GLU A 356 -43.90 19.89 -24.87
N ARG A 357 -44.07 19.83 -23.53
CA ARG A 357 -45.18 19.13 -22.86
C ARG A 357 -46.47 19.91 -22.73
N LYS A 358 -46.51 21.18 -23.14
CA LYS A 358 -47.72 22.00 -22.95
C LYS A 358 -48.96 21.35 -23.58
N VAL A 359 -48.83 20.88 -24.83
CA VAL A 359 -49.91 20.21 -25.56
C VAL A 359 -50.27 18.87 -24.93
N GLU A 360 -49.29 18.08 -24.47
CA GLU A 360 -49.54 16.81 -23.77
C GLU A 360 -50.31 17.04 -22.46
N ILE A 361 -49.96 18.08 -21.69
CA ILE A 361 -50.63 18.44 -20.44
C ILE A 361 -52.07 18.88 -20.71
N GLU A 362 -52.31 19.66 -21.76
CA GLU A 362 -53.66 20.07 -22.19
C GLU A 362 -54.54 18.87 -22.53
N ILE A 363 -54.00 17.89 -23.27
CA ILE A 363 -54.72 16.65 -23.62
C ILE A 363 -55.00 15.80 -22.38
N LEU A 364 -54.01 15.63 -21.48
CA LEU A 364 -54.23 14.88 -20.24
C LEU A 364 -55.27 15.55 -19.36
N ARG A 365 -55.32 16.89 -19.35
CA ARG A 365 -56.34 17.66 -18.63
C ARG A 365 -57.72 17.53 -19.25
N SER A 366 -57.85 17.50 -20.58
CA SER A 366 -59.15 17.33 -21.24
C SER A 366 -59.76 15.93 -21.02
N ILE A 367 -58.93 14.92 -20.77
CA ILE A 367 -59.34 13.55 -20.41
C ILE A 367 -59.60 13.41 -18.89
N GLY A 368 -59.40 14.47 -18.11
CA GLY A 368 -59.74 14.52 -16.67
C GLY A 368 -58.61 14.18 -15.71
N ALA A 369 -57.35 14.17 -16.15
CA ALA A 369 -56.21 13.92 -15.25
C ALA A 369 -56.07 15.05 -14.20
N PRO A 370 -55.90 14.75 -12.90
CA PRO A 370 -55.72 15.78 -11.88
C PRO A 370 -54.34 16.45 -12.02
N SER A 371 -54.22 17.72 -11.62
CA SER A 371 -52.94 18.46 -11.69
C SER A 371 -51.81 17.80 -10.87
N LEU A 372 -52.17 17.12 -9.77
CA LEU A 372 -51.27 16.28 -8.97
C LEU A 372 -50.71 15.08 -9.74
N PHE A 373 -51.44 14.56 -10.73
CA PHE A 373 -50.94 13.48 -11.59
C PHE A 373 -49.78 13.97 -12.47
N ILE A 374 -49.87 15.18 -13.01
CA ILE A 374 -48.79 15.79 -13.82
C ILE A 374 -47.54 16.05 -12.97
N PHE A 375 -47.72 16.52 -11.73
CA PHE A 375 -46.64 16.68 -10.78
C PHE A 375 -45.94 15.33 -10.50
N GLY A 376 -46.73 14.31 -10.13
CA GLY A 376 -46.20 12.97 -9.84
C GLY A 376 -45.54 12.32 -11.04
N LEU A 377 -46.01 12.58 -12.26
CA LEU A 377 -45.42 12.09 -13.50
C LEU A 377 -43.98 12.59 -13.68
N LEU A 378 -43.72 13.89 -13.46
CA LEU A 378 -42.38 14.48 -13.61
C LEU A 378 -41.39 14.02 -12.54
N VAL A 379 -41.84 13.94 -11.29
CA VAL A 379 -41.02 13.41 -10.19
C VAL A 379 -40.69 11.93 -10.45
N PHE A 380 -41.66 11.15 -10.94
CA PHE A 380 -41.40 9.74 -11.26
C PHE A 380 -40.44 9.58 -12.44
N GLU A 381 -40.54 10.45 -13.45
CA GLU A 381 -39.63 10.43 -14.58
C GLU A 381 -38.18 10.73 -14.18
N SER A 382 -37.97 11.73 -13.32
CA SER A 382 -36.63 12.04 -12.80
C SER A 382 -36.04 10.86 -12.03
N LEU A 383 -36.87 10.21 -11.19
CA LEU A 383 -36.49 8.99 -10.47
C LEU A 383 -36.17 7.82 -11.41
N LEU A 384 -36.90 7.68 -12.51
CA LEU A 384 -36.65 6.65 -13.52
C LEU A 384 -35.29 6.88 -14.21
N ILE A 385 -35.01 8.12 -14.62
CA ILE A 385 -33.72 8.50 -15.21
C ILE A 385 -32.56 8.19 -14.26
N VAL A 386 -32.68 8.58 -12.99
CA VAL A 386 -31.66 8.32 -11.96
C VAL A 386 -31.49 6.83 -11.72
N THR A 387 -32.59 6.06 -11.67
CA THR A 387 -32.54 4.61 -11.48
C THR A 387 -31.83 3.91 -12.64
N ILE A 388 -32.14 4.28 -13.89
CA ILE A 388 -31.42 3.74 -15.06
C ILE A 388 -29.94 4.16 -15.00
N GLY A 389 -29.65 5.40 -14.64
CA GLY A 389 -28.29 5.89 -14.44
C GLY A 389 -27.50 5.06 -13.44
N ILE A 390 -28.10 4.74 -12.27
CA ILE A 390 -27.50 3.87 -11.25
C ILE A 390 -27.23 2.48 -11.81
N VAL A 391 -28.20 1.88 -12.52
CA VAL A 391 -28.03 0.54 -13.12
C VAL A 391 -26.87 0.54 -14.11
N ILE A 392 -26.79 1.55 -14.99
CA ILE A 392 -25.68 1.70 -15.95
C ILE A 392 -24.35 1.90 -15.22
N ALA A 393 -24.33 2.74 -14.18
CA ALA A 393 -23.14 3.00 -13.38
C ALA A 393 -22.61 1.72 -12.71
N VAL A 394 -23.50 0.95 -12.08
CA VAL A 394 -23.17 -0.32 -11.42
C VAL A 394 -22.65 -1.35 -12.41
N LEU A 395 -23.34 -1.54 -13.54
CA LEU A 395 -22.90 -2.47 -14.58
C LEU A 395 -21.57 -2.04 -15.20
N GLY A 396 -21.41 -0.74 -15.46
CA GLY A 396 -20.17 -0.16 -15.94
C GLY A 396 -19.01 -0.36 -14.96
N LEU A 397 -19.26 -0.20 -13.66
CA LEU A 397 -18.24 -0.41 -12.61
C LEU A 397 -17.82 -1.88 -12.52
N LEU A 398 -18.78 -2.80 -12.51
CA LEU A 398 -18.47 -4.24 -12.52
C LEU A 398 -17.70 -4.66 -13.77
N PHE A 399 -18.08 -4.13 -14.93
CA PHE A 399 -17.36 -4.38 -16.18
C PHE A 399 -15.94 -3.81 -16.14
N ALA A 400 -15.76 -2.60 -15.61
CA ALA A 400 -14.45 -1.99 -15.45
C ALA A 400 -13.55 -2.82 -14.52
N ILE A 401 -14.06 -3.26 -13.37
CA ILE A 401 -13.33 -4.12 -12.42
C ILE A 401 -12.89 -5.41 -13.11
N MET A 402 -13.80 -6.09 -13.84
CA MET A 402 -13.47 -7.32 -14.55
C MET A 402 -12.33 -7.12 -15.56
N LEU A 403 -12.28 -5.97 -16.24
CA LEU A 403 -11.26 -5.67 -17.23
C LEU A 403 -9.90 -5.30 -16.61
N THR A 404 -9.90 -4.60 -15.47
CA THR A 404 -8.68 -4.02 -14.88
C THR A 404 -8.09 -4.85 -13.75
N ASN A 405 -8.83 -5.78 -13.14
CA ASN A 405 -8.38 -6.50 -11.95
C ASN A 405 -7.05 -7.23 -12.15
N ASP A 406 -6.83 -7.89 -13.29
CA ASP A 406 -5.59 -8.63 -13.55
C ASP A 406 -4.37 -7.71 -13.68
N ILE A 407 -4.55 -6.55 -14.31
CA ILE A 407 -3.51 -5.53 -14.47
C ILE A 407 -3.16 -4.93 -13.11
N LEU A 408 -4.19 -4.57 -12.33
CA LEU A 408 -4.00 -4.00 -10.98
C LEU A 408 -3.35 -4.99 -10.02
N ALA A 409 -3.69 -6.27 -10.11
CA ALA A 409 -3.09 -7.32 -9.28
C ALA A 409 -1.62 -7.57 -9.62
N THR A 410 -1.22 -7.37 -10.89
CA THR A 410 0.16 -7.61 -11.34
C THR A 410 1.07 -6.43 -11.06
N GLU A 411 0.61 -5.21 -11.35
CA GLU A 411 1.40 -3.97 -11.28
C GLU A 411 1.35 -3.33 -9.89
N LEU A 412 0.17 -3.28 -9.26
CA LEU A 412 -0.04 -2.60 -7.98
C LEU A 412 -0.20 -3.59 -6.81
N GLY A 413 -0.30 -4.89 -7.07
CA GLY A 413 -0.59 -5.89 -6.05
C GLY A 413 -1.99 -5.77 -5.44
N VAL A 414 -2.86 -4.93 -6.02
CA VAL A 414 -4.21 -4.67 -5.48
C VAL A 414 -5.22 -5.56 -6.19
N ILE A 415 -5.90 -6.40 -5.42
CA ILE A 415 -7.01 -7.24 -5.90
C ILE A 415 -8.32 -6.52 -5.57
N LEU A 416 -9.11 -6.20 -6.59
CA LEU A 416 -10.42 -5.55 -6.41
C LEU A 416 -11.52 -6.61 -6.25
N SER A 417 -12.24 -6.55 -5.14
CA SER A 417 -13.41 -7.37 -4.91
C SER A 417 -14.59 -6.97 -5.81
N SER A 418 -15.41 -7.92 -6.25
CA SER A 418 -16.69 -7.61 -6.91
C SER A 418 -17.75 -7.02 -5.95
N LYS A 419 -17.45 -6.93 -4.65
CA LYS A 419 -18.35 -6.32 -3.64
C LYS A 419 -18.24 -4.80 -3.68
N ILE A 420 -18.98 -4.19 -4.60
CA ILE A 420 -18.99 -2.72 -4.80
C ILE A 420 -19.89 -1.95 -3.82
N PHE A 421 -20.75 -2.63 -3.06
CA PHE A 421 -21.66 -1.99 -2.12
C PHE A 421 -21.14 -2.10 -0.68
N TYR A 422 -20.92 -0.92 -0.09
CA TYR A 422 -20.56 -0.72 1.31
C TYR A 422 -21.69 0.01 2.03
N ASP A 423 -21.62 0.09 3.36
CA ASP A 423 -22.63 0.80 4.15
C ASP A 423 -22.72 2.29 3.75
N SER A 424 -21.58 2.89 3.39
CA SER A 424 -21.49 4.25 2.83
C SER A 424 -22.23 4.40 1.49
N SER A 425 -22.26 3.35 0.66
CA SER A 425 -22.90 3.36 -0.65
C SER A 425 -24.42 3.49 -0.53
N PHE A 426 -25.05 2.84 0.45
CA PHE A 426 -26.49 2.95 0.67
C PHE A 426 -26.91 4.36 1.09
N VAL A 427 -26.11 5.00 1.95
CA VAL A 427 -26.31 6.42 2.33
C VAL A 427 -26.17 7.32 1.10
N ALA A 428 -25.14 7.11 0.27
CA ALA A 428 -24.94 7.87 -0.96
C ALA A 428 -26.11 7.71 -1.94
N LEU A 429 -26.58 6.48 -2.19
CA LEU A 429 -27.74 6.22 -3.05
C LEU A 429 -29.01 6.90 -2.51
N GLY A 430 -29.24 6.86 -1.19
CA GLY A 430 -30.32 7.58 -0.55
C GLY A 430 -30.26 9.09 -0.79
N LEU A 431 -29.07 9.69 -0.63
CA LEU A 431 -28.84 11.11 -0.90
C LEU A 431 -29.00 11.48 -2.38
N ILE A 432 -28.61 10.59 -3.29
CA ILE A 432 -28.79 10.78 -4.74
C ILE A 432 -30.28 10.86 -5.08
N TYR A 433 -31.08 9.90 -4.59
CA TYR A 433 -32.53 9.91 -4.79
C TYR A 433 -33.20 11.12 -4.14
N LEU A 434 -32.79 11.48 -2.91
CA LEU A 434 -33.30 12.67 -2.23
C LEU A 434 -33.01 13.94 -3.04
N SER A 435 -31.79 14.10 -3.53
CA SER A 435 -31.37 15.25 -4.33
C SER A 435 -32.16 15.33 -5.64
N ALA A 436 -32.34 14.19 -6.32
CA ALA A 436 -33.14 14.12 -7.54
C ALA A 436 -34.60 14.54 -7.31
N ILE A 437 -35.21 14.09 -6.21
CA ILE A 437 -36.55 14.51 -5.82
C ILE A 437 -36.57 16.03 -5.63
N ILE A 438 -35.71 16.56 -4.76
CA ILE A 438 -35.65 18.00 -4.43
C ILE A 438 -35.50 18.86 -5.69
N LEU A 439 -34.56 18.53 -6.57
CA LEU A 439 -34.35 19.29 -7.79
C LEU A 439 -35.52 19.19 -8.77
N SER A 440 -36.15 18.02 -8.87
CA SER A 440 -37.31 17.82 -9.74
C SER A 440 -38.58 18.52 -9.24
N LEU A 441 -38.64 18.94 -7.97
CA LEU A 441 -39.79 19.67 -7.43
C LEU A 441 -40.02 21.01 -8.15
N ALA A 442 -38.96 21.72 -8.52
CA ALA A 442 -39.08 23.02 -9.19
C ALA A 442 -39.78 22.92 -10.57
N PRO A 443 -39.32 22.08 -11.53
CA PRO A 443 -40.03 21.89 -12.79
C PRO A 443 -41.40 21.23 -12.58
N ALA A 444 -41.54 20.29 -11.64
CA ALA A 444 -42.83 19.66 -11.34
C ALA A 444 -43.86 20.66 -10.80
N TRP A 445 -43.45 21.61 -9.96
CA TRP A 445 -44.31 22.68 -9.46
C TRP A 445 -44.74 23.63 -10.56
N GLN A 446 -43.84 24.00 -11.47
CA GLN A 446 -44.19 24.80 -12.66
C GLN A 446 -45.21 24.08 -13.56
N ALA A 447 -45.06 22.76 -13.72
CA ALA A 447 -46.01 21.94 -14.46
C ALA A 447 -47.38 21.89 -13.77
N TYR A 448 -47.39 21.77 -12.45
CA TYR A 448 -48.61 21.76 -11.65
C TYR A 448 -49.39 23.07 -11.78
N THR A 449 -48.71 24.23 -11.69
CA THR A 449 -49.36 25.54 -11.80
C THR A 449 -49.93 25.78 -13.20
N LEU A 450 -49.19 25.40 -14.25
CA LEU A 450 -49.68 25.43 -15.63
C LEU A 450 -50.88 24.50 -15.84
N SER A 451 -50.82 23.29 -15.31
CA SER A 451 -51.91 22.30 -15.40
C SER A 451 -53.19 22.77 -14.71
N ARG A 452 -53.06 23.43 -13.54
CA ARG A 452 -54.18 24.00 -12.80
C ARG A 452 -54.84 25.17 -13.55
N SER A 453 -54.06 26.04 -14.20
CA SER A 453 -54.63 27.18 -14.93
C SER A 453 -55.43 26.76 -16.16
N LEU A 454 -54.99 25.70 -16.85
CA LEU A 454 -55.71 25.08 -17.97
C LEU A 454 -57.01 24.38 -17.55
N GLY A 455 -57.10 23.96 -16.29
CA GLY A 455 -58.24 23.27 -15.72
C GLY A 455 -59.43 24.12 -15.29
N MET A 456 -59.27 25.44 -15.28
CA MET A 456 -60.29 26.40 -14.85
C MET A 456 -60.96 27.12 -16.04
N LYS A 457 -60.71 26.65 -17.27
CA LYS A 457 -61.40 27.04 -18.50
C LYS A 457 -62.18 25.84 -18.99
#